data_AF-A0A972LCM2-F1
#
_entry.id   AF-A0A972LCM2-F1
#
_cell.length_a   1.000
_cell.length_b   1.000
_cell.length_c   1.000
_cell.angle_alpha   90.00
_cell.angle_beta   90.00
_cell.angle_gamma   90.00
#
_symmetry.space_group_name_H-M   'P 1'
#
loop_
_entity.id
_entity.type
_entity.pdbx_description
1 polymer ?
#
loop_
_entity_poly.entity_id
_entity_poly.type
_entity_poly.pdbx_seq_one_letter_code
_entity_poly.pdbx_strand_id
1 'polypeptide(L)'
;MSALYTDLSKLSGAFVQCADQIHRSTLVVGEQGYQTNLLALNTAIEAARSGAQGRSTAQAANELSALGDSLHKFSAEVIQRVSAVRLEFMLAEVNAGDQSLHTREFSNHLNEAAVGFVELADKVHVIVSCARDLACVAAQWGHPGADIESRIKGVRALTQRSVGVFHSSNEIVRRLLALMVELEQSMLPRSGSRIRHHQLRFLNDYATQIRMNTLLAVNSSHSRAVTPYVVEINRLDKKLDAVWRRYADNLSTLREERLAKTFMLLWQDFLVARAFVLNYAAQGNFFSAKENAAKEAGPKFRLARNVLTELIACGSHRRNESLVSNH
;
A
#
# COMPACT_ATOMS: atom_id res chain seq x y z
N MET A 1 -23.73 4.75 -16.99
CA MET A 1 -23.38 3.38 -16.52
C MET A 1 -22.51 2.62 -17.52
N SER A 2 -22.90 2.42 -18.79
CA SER A 2 -22.09 1.69 -19.78
C SER A 2 -20.65 2.25 -19.96
N ALA A 3 -20.48 3.57 -20.03
CA ALA A 3 -19.15 4.20 -20.13
C ALA A 3 -18.26 3.94 -18.89
N LEU A 4 -18.81 4.10 -17.67
CA LEU A 4 -18.08 3.84 -16.41
C LEU A 4 -17.63 2.37 -16.30
N TYR A 5 -18.48 1.42 -16.70
CA TYR A 5 -18.10 0.00 -16.75
C TYR A 5 -17.04 -0.29 -17.81
N THR A 6 -17.10 0.39 -18.95
CA THR A 6 -16.06 0.27 -19.99
C THR A 6 -14.71 0.78 -19.48
N ASP A 7 -14.69 1.92 -18.79
CA ASP A 7 -13.49 2.49 -18.19
C ASP A 7 -12.95 1.61 -17.04
N LEU A 8 -13.85 1.05 -16.22
CA LEU A 8 -13.51 0.10 -15.17
C LEU A 8 -12.82 -1.14 -15.74
N SER A 9 -13.38 -1.76 -16.78
CA SER A 9 -12.80 -2.94 -17.43
C SER A 9 -11.44 -2.63 -18.06
N LYS A 10 -11.30 -1.48 -18.74
CA LYS A 10 -10.01 -1.06 -19.31
C LYS A 10 -8.94 -0.87 -18.23
N LEU A 11 -9.27 -0.19 -17.13
CA LEU A 11 -8.34 0.04 -16.03
C LEU A 11 -8.05 -1.24 -15.24
N SER A 12 -9.01 -2.15 -15.11
CA SER A 12 -8.84 -3.49 -14.54
C SER A 12 -7.82 -4.30 -15.36
N GLY A 13 -7.98 -4.34 -16.69
CA GLY A 13 -7.00 -4.97 -17.58
C GLY A 13 -5.61 -4.33 -17.49
N ALA A 14 -5.52 -3.00 -17.45
CA ALA A 14 -4.26 -2.30 -17.24
C ALA A 14 -3.62 -2.61 -15.87
N PHE A 15 -4.45 -2.77 -14.83
CA PHE A 15 -4.01 -3.16 -13.51
C PHE A 15 -3.42 -4.58 -13.51
N VAL A 16 -4.10 -5.55 -14.14
CA VAL A 16 -3.60 -6.93 -14.25
C VAL A 16 -2.26 -6.97 -14.99
N GLN A 17 -2.11 -6.24 -16.09
CA GLN A 17 -0.83 -6.13 -16.80
C GLN A 17 0.27 -5.54 -15.92
N CYS A 18 -0.06 -4.51 -15.14
CA CYS A 18 0.89 -3.88 -14.22
C CYS A 18 1.28 -4.84 -13.09
N ALA A 19 0.33 -5.57 -12.52
CA ALA A 19 0.56 -6.61 -11.52
C ALA A 19 1.50 -7.70 -12.05
N ASP A 20 1.33 -8.13 -13.30
CA ASP A 20 2.25 -9.08 -13.93
C ASP A 20 3.66 -8.52 -14.13
N GLN A 21 3.77 -7.23 -14.48
CA GLN A 21 5.06 -6.56 -14.59
C GLN A 21 5.77 -6.46 -13.23
N ILE A 22 5.03 -6.17 -12.16
CA ILE A 22 5.56 -6.18 -10.78
C ILE A 22 6.04 -7.58 -10.43
N HIS A 23 5.21 -8.60 -10.69
CA HIS A 23 5.54 -9.98 -10.41
C HIS A 23 6.85 -10.39 -11.09
N ARG A 24 6.97 -10.15 -12.41
CA ARG A 24 8.21 -10.43 -13.17
C ARG A 24 9.42 -9.65 -12.65
N SER A 25 9.27 -8.35 -12.42
CA SER A 25 10.37 -7.52 -11.91
C SER A 25 10.82 -8.00 -10.53
N THR A 26 9.88 -8.45 -9.70
CA THR A 26 10.15 -8.90 -8.34
C THR A 26 10.79 -10.27 -8.28
N LEU A 27 10.50 -11.16 -9.22
CA LEU A 27 11.24 -12.41 -9.42
C LEU A 27 12.72 -12.12 -9.69
N VAL A 28 13.02 -11.16 -10.58
CA VAL A 28 14.40 -10.76 -10.88
C VAL A 28 15.10 -10.16 -9.65
N VAL A 29 14.38 -9.37 -8.85
CA VAL A 29 14.90 -8.86 -7.56
C VAL A 29 15.23 -10.01 -6.59
N GLY A 30 14.39 -11.05 -6.55
CA GLY A 30 14.61 -12.22 -5.70
C GLY A 30 15.83 -13.02 -6.13
N GLU A 31 16.00 -13.22 -7.42
CA GLU A 31 17.21 -13.84 -8.00
C GLU A 31 18.47 -13.02 -7.67
N GLN A 32 18.39 -11.69 -7.68
CA GLN A 32 19.51 -10.87 -7.22
C GLN A 32 19.77 -11.00 -5.72
N GLY A 33 18.73 -11.21 -4.90
CA GLY A 33 18.89 -11.55 -3.49
C GLY A 33 19.75 -12.81 -3.31
N TYR A 34 19.42 -13.86 -4.09
CA TYR A 34 20.15 -15.13 -4.08
C TYR A 34 21.62 -14.95 -4.49
N GLN A 35 21.84 -14.26 -5.61
CA GLN A 35 23.18 -13.99 -6.11
C GLN A 35 23.99 -13.08 -5.18
N THR A 36 23.35 -12.15 -4.47
CA THR A 36 23.98 -11.31 -3.45
C THR A 36 24.40 -12.14 -2.24
N ASN A 37 23.57 -13.10 -1.81
CA ASN A 37 23.92 -14.03 -0.73
C ASN A 37 25.10 -14.94 -1.10
N LEU A 38 25.15 -15.44 -2.34
CA LEU A 38 26.30 -16.21 -2.82
C LEU A 38 27.58 -15.37 -2.83
N LEU A 39 27.49 -14.12 -3.27
CA LEU A 39 28.63 -13.20 -3.25
C LEU A 39 29.06 -12.88 -1.81
N ALA A 40 28.11 -12.70 -0.89
CA ALA A 40 28.37 -12.50 0.54
C ALA A 40 29.14 -13.68 1.12
N LEU A 41 28.72 -14.92 0.83
CA LEU A 41 29.39 -16.13 1.29
C LEU A 41 30.83 -16.23 0.77
N ASN A 42 31.05 -16.01 -0.53
CA ASN A 42 32.38 -16.01 -1.11
C ASN A 42 33.27 -14.93 -0.47
N THR A 43 32.71 -13.75 -0.21
CA THR A 43 33.40 -12.64 0.46
C THR A 43 33.76 -13.01 1.91
N ALA A 44 32.88 -13.70 2.64
CA ALA A 44 33.14 -14.17 4.01
C ALA A 44 34.28 -15.21 4.07
N ILE A 45 34.32 -16.13 3.11
CA ILE A 45 35.39 -17.14 2.99
C ILE A 45 36.74 -16.46 2.76
N GLU A 46 36.79 -15.46 1.86
CA GLU A 46 38.02 -14.74 1.56
C GLU A 46 38.49 -13.86 2.73
N ALA A 47 37.54 -13.25 3.44
CA ALA A 47 37.82 -12.53 4.69
C ALA A 47 38.46 -13.46 5.74
N ALA A 48 37.94 -14.69 5.90
CA ALA A 48 38.50 -15.67 6.82
C ALA A 48 39.91 -16.11 6.42
N ARG A 49 40.19 -16.25 5.11
CA ARG A 49 41.54 -16.56 4.58
C ARG A 49 42.56 -15.45 4.85
N SER A 50 42.13 -14.19 4.79
CA SER A 50 42.99 -13.03 5.01
C SER A 50 43.32 -12.75 6.49
N GLY A 51 42.76 -13.53 7.43
CA GLY A 51 43.07 -13.43 8.85
C GLY A 51 42.81 -12.03 9.42
N ALA A 52 43.82 -11.43 10.08
CA ALA A 52 43.67 -10.11 10.71
C ALA A 52 43.38 -8.96 9.73
N GLN A 53 43.77 -9.10 8.45
CA GLN A 53 43.52 -8.09 7.42
C GLN A 53 42.09 -8.16 6.85
N GLY A 54 41.38 -9.28 7.03
CA GLY A 54 40.04 -9.51 6.47
C GLY A 54 38.88 -8.91 7.29
N ARG A 55 39.15 -8.10 8.32
CA ARG A 55 38.08 -7.59 9.23
C ARG A 55 37.06 -6.71 8.51
N SER A 56 37.50 -5.79 7.67
CA SER A 56 36.60 -4.94 6.86
C SER A 56 35.83 -5.77 5.83
N THR A 57 36.47 -6.76 5.21
CA THR A 57 35.87 -7.69 4.25
C THR A 57 34.83 -8.61 4.92
N ALA A 58 35.05 -9.01 6.18
CA ALA A 58 34.07 -9.76 6.96
C ALA A 58 32.82 -8.93 7.28
N GLN A 59 33.00 -7.65 7.62
CA GLN A 59 31.87 -6.72 7.79
C GLN A 59 31.08 -6.56 6.48
N ALA A 60 31.78 -6.40 5.35
CA ALA A 60 31.17 -6.32 4.02
C ALA A 60 30.31 -7.54 3.68
N ALA A 61 30.80 -8.74 3.99
CA ALA A 61 30.06 -9.97 3.79
C ALA A 61 28.76 -10.02 4.60
N ASN A 62 28.80 -9.57 5.86
CA ASN A 62 27.60 -9.52 6.71
C ASN A 62 26.55 -8.54 6.15
N GLU A 63 26.98 -7.35 5.70
CA GLU A 63 26.08 -6.35 5.14
C GLU A 63 25.48 -6.79 3.79
N LEU A 64 26.28 -7.45 2.93
CA LEU A 64 25.79 -8.06 1.70
C LEU A 64 24.77 -9.17 1.96
N SER A 65 25.02 -10.03 2.95
CA SER A 65 24.08 -11.10 3.31
C SER A 65 22.76 -10.53 3.84
N ALA A 66 22.82 -9.47 4.66
CA ALA A 66 21.62 -8.79 5.13
C ALA A 66 20.81 -8.16 3.98
N LEU A 67 21.48 -7.59 2.97
CA LEU A 67 20.83 -7.08 1.76
C LEU A 67 20.20 -8.21 0.94
N GLY A 68 20.91 -9.32 0.73
CA GLY A 68 20.42 -10.47 -0.01
C GLY A 68 19.17 -11.10 0.63
N ASP A 69 19.19 -11.26 1.95
CA ASP A 69 18.03 -11.73 2.73
C ASP A 69 16.84 -10.77 2.65
N SER A 70 17.11 -9.46 2.69
CA SER A 70 16.07 -8.44 2.58
C SER A 70 15.42 -8.45 1.20
N LEU A 71 16.21 -8.60 0.14
CA LEU A 71 15.73 -8.76 -1.24
C LEU A 71 14.85 -10.00 -1.39
N HIS A 72 15.29 -11.15 -0.85
CA HIS A 72 14.51 -12.39 -0.90
C HIS A 72 13.17 -12.29 -0.17
N LYS A 73 13.19 -11.80 1.07
CA LYS A 73 11.96 -11.65 1.89
C LYS A 73 10.99 -10.69 1.24
N PHE A 74 11.48 -9.56 0.76
CA PHE A 74 10.68 -8.60 0.01
C PHE A 74 10.07 -9.23 -1.24
N SER A 75 10.86 -9.96 -2.03
CA SER A 75 10.38 -10.57 -3.26
C SER A 75 9.29 -11.60 -2.99
N ALA A 76 9.46 -12.45 -1.99
CA ALA A 76 8.46 -13.44 -1.61
C ALA A 76 7.13 -12.79 -1.20
N GLU A 77 7.18 -11.74 -0.36
CA GLU A 77 5.99 -11.07 0.12
C GLU A 77 5.24 -10.31 -0.99
N VAL A 78 5.97 -9.62 -1.87
CA VAL A 78 5.39 -8.96 -3.04
C VAL A 78 4.71 -9.98 -3.94
N ILE A 79 5.40 -11.07 -4.27
CA ILE A 79 4.85 -12.11 -5.16
C ILE A 79 3.56 -12.66 -4.58
N GLN A 80 3.53 -12.96 -3.28
CA GLN A 80 2.32 -13.46 -2.61
C GLN A 80 1.17 -12.46 -2.70
N ARG A 81 1.40 -11.20 -2.30
CA ARG A 81 0.36 -10.15 -2.28
C ARG A 81 -0.14 -9.79 -3.67
N VAL A 82 0.76 -9.61 -4.63
CA VAL A 82 0.41 -9.31 -6.02
C VAL A 82 -0.38 -10.45 -6.65
N SER A 83 -0.02 -11.69 -6.36
CA SER A 83 -0.75 -12.87 -6.88
C SER A 83 -2.15 -12.98 -6.28
N ALA A 84 -2.31 -12.73 -4.97
CA ALA A 84 -3.62 -12.72 -4.31
C ALA A 84 -4.54 -11.67 -4.94
N VAL A 85 -4.06 -10.43 -5.05
CA VAL A 85 -4.82 -9.33 -5.64
C VAL A 85 -5.14 -9.60 -7.12
N ARG A 86 -4.18 -10.11 -7.90
CA ARG A 86 -4.43 -10.43 -9.31
C ARG A 86 -5.52 -11.50 -9.46
N LEU A 87 -5.50 -12.53 -8.62
CA LEU A 87 -6.52 -13.58 -8.63
C LEU A 87 -7.90 -13.02 -8.31
N GLU A 88 -8.00 -12.15 -7.30
CA GLU A 88 -9.25 -11.49 -6.91
C GLU A 88 -9.84 -10.64 -8.05
N PHE A 89 -9.00 -9.90 -8.78
CA PHE A 89 -9.43 -9.14 -9.94
C PHE A 89 -9.93 -10.02 -11.08
N MET A 90 -9.23 -11.12 -11.38
CA MET A 90 -9.64 -12.07 -12.43
C MET A 90 -10.96 -12.77 -12.07
N LEU A 91 -11.14 -13.15 -10.79
CA LEU A 91 -12.39 -13.77 -10.32
C LEU A 91 -13.57 -12.80 -10.40
N ALA A 92 -13.35 -11.52 -10.10
CA ALA A 92 -14.38 -10.50 -10.24
C ALA A 92 -14.83 -10.34 -11.70
N GLU A 93 -13.89 -10.29 -12.66
CA GLU A 93 -14.23 -10.17 -14.10
C GLU A 93 -15.05 -11.36 -14.64
N VAL A 94 -14.85 -12.58 -14.12
CA VAL A 94 -15.55 -13.79 -14.58
C VAL A 94 -17.00 -13.88 -14.06
N ASN A 95 -17.30 -13.33 -12.88
CA ASN A 95 -18.60 -13.49 -12.20
C ASN A 95 -19.67 -12.44 -12.59
N ALA A 96 -19.77 -12.08 -13.87
CA ALA A 96 -20.59 -10.96 -14.39
C ALA A 96 -22.14 -11.06 -14.25
N GLY A 97 -22.68 -11.96 -13.41
CA GLY A 97 -24.11 -12.26 -13.30
C GLY A 97 -24.95 -11.26 -12.47
N ASP A 98 -24.38 -10.59 -11.47
CA ASP A 98 -25.05 -9.52 -10.67
C ASP A 98 -24.14 -8.31 -10.48
N GLN A 99 -24.43 -7.25 -11.23
CA GLN A 99 -23.67 -5.99 -11.25
C GLN A 99 -23.54 -5.33 -9.87
N SER A 100 -24.52 -5.49 -8.98
CA SER A 100 -24.56 -4.77 -7.69
C SER A 100 -23.78 -5.46 -6.58
N LEU A 101 -23.72 -6.79 -6.58
CA LEU A 101 -22.85 -7.58 -5.71
C LEU A 101 -21.41 -7.51 -6.20
N HIS A 102 -21.20 -7.59 -7.51
CA HIS A 102 -19.90 -7.45 -8.16
C HIS A 102 -19.19 -6.14 -7.78
N THR A 103 -19.86 -4.99 -7.87
CA THR A 103 -19.25 -3.70 -7.51
C THR A 103 -18.76 -3.66 -6.06
N ARG A 104 -19.43 -4.39 -5.15
CA ARG A 104 -19.09 -4.38 -3.72
C ARG A 104 -17.87 -5.23 -3.41
N GLU A 105 -17.84 -6.45 -3.95
CA GLU A 105 -16.70 -7.35 -3.78
C GLU A 105 -15.47 -6.76 -4.46
N PHE A 106 -15.63 -6.21 -5.66
CA PHE A 106 -14.56 -5.52 -6.37
C PHE A 106 -14.00 -4.33 -5.60
N SER A 107 -14.85 -3.51 -4.94
CA SER A 107 -14.39 -2.40 -4.09
C SER A 107 -13.57 -2.89 -2.89
N ASN A 108 -14.01 -3.97 -2.23
CA ASN A 108 -13.26 -4.58 -1.12
C ASN A 108 -11.88 -5.09 -1.56
N HIS A 109 -11.82 -5.83 -2.67
CA HIS A 109 -10.57 -6.35 -3.24
C HIS A 109 -9.62 -5.20 -3.65
N LEU A 110 -10.16 -4.15 -4.26
CA LEU A 110 -9.41 -2.94 -4.56
C LEU A 110 -8.83 -2.25 -3.32
N ASN A 111 -9.59 -2.23 -2.23
CA ASN A 111 -9.19 -1.63 -0.98
C ASN A 111 -8.04 -2.41 -0.33
N GLU A 112 -8.09 -3.74 -0.38
CA GLU A 112 -7.01 -4.63 0.08
C GLU A 112 -5.77 -4.52 -0.80
N ALA A 113 -5.96 -4.51 -2.12
CA ALA A 113 -4.92 -4.26 -3.11
C ALA A 113 -4.18 -2.95 -2.83
N ALA A 114 -4.91 -1.86 -2.65
CA ALA A 114 -4.36 -0.53 -2.39
C ALA A 114 -3.46 -0.53 -1.15
N VAL A 115 -3.89 -1.20 -0.08
CA VAL A 115 -3.09 -1.33 1.15
C VAL A 115 -1.83 -2.15 0.89
N GLY A 116 -1.96 -3.28 0.19
CA GLY A 116 -0.83 -4.13 -0.18
C GLY A 116 0.22 -3.39 -1.00
N PHE A 117 -0.15 -2.76 -2.12
CA PHE A 117 0.81 -2.07 -3.01
C PHE A 117 1.53 -0.92 -2.34
N VAL A 118 0.83 -0.22 -1.47
CA VAL A 118 1.38 0.90 -0.72
C VAL A 118 2.41 0.43 0.32
N GLU A 119 2.15 -0.69 1.02
CA GLU A 119 3.14 -1.31 1.90
C GLU A 119 4.36 -1.84 1.13
N LEU A 120 4.13 -2.43 -0.05
CA LEU A 120 5.21 -2.93 -0.89
C LEU A 120 6.10 -1.79 -1.43
N ALA A 121 5.50 -0.67 -1.84
CA ALA A 121 6.25 0.50 -2.29
C ALA A 121 7.21 1.02 -1.21
N ASP A 122 6.78 1.05 0.06
CA ASP A 122 7.63 1.43 1.20
C ASP A 122 8.81 0.47 1.37
N LYS A 123 8.56 -0.85 1.30
CA LYS A 123 9.61 -1.87 1.38
C LYS A 123 10.63 -1.76 0.24
N VAL A 124 10.21 -1.46 -0.99
CA VAL A 124 11.14 -1.19 -2.11
C VAL A 124 12.07 -0.03 -1.75
N HIS A 125 11.54 1.06 -1.20
CA HIS A 125 12.36 2.22 -0.86
C HIS A 125 13.37 1.93 0.24
N VAL A 126 13.05 1.06 1.20
CA VAL A 126 14.01 0.59 2.21
C VAL A 126 15.18 -0.13 1.54
N ILE A 127 14.91 -1.04 0.60
CA ILE A 127 15.95 -1.76 -0.14
C ILE A 127 16.80 -0.80 -0.98
N VAL A 128 16.18 0.17 -1.65
CA VAL A 128 16.91 1.21 -2.40
C VAL A 128 17.85 2.01 -1.49
N SER A 129 17.44 2.31 -0.25
CA SER A 129 18.30 2.95 0.74
C SER A 129 19.46 2.04 1.14
N CYS A 130 19.16 0.80 1.53
CA CYS A 130 20.18 -0.18 1.94
C CYS A 130 21.22 -0.41 0.84
N ALA A 131 20.80 -0.58 -0.42
CA ALA A 131 21.71 -0.73 -1.56
C ALA A 131 22.57 0.53 -1.82
N ARG A 132 22.04 1.73 -1.52
CA ARG A 132 22.80 2.98 -1.62
C ARG A 132 23.84 3.09 -0.50
N ASP A 133 23.44 2.82 0.72
CA ASP A 133 24.31 2.88 1.90
C ASP A 133 25.45 1.88 1.72
N LEU A 134 25.12 0.66 1.27
CA LEU A 134 26.10 -0.37 0.94
C LEU A 134 27.05 0.06 -0.19
N ALA A 135 26.56 0.75 -1.24
CA ALA A 135 27.44 1.28 -2.28
C ALA A 135 28.43 2.32 -1.76
N CYS A 136 28.00 3.15 -0.80
CA CYS A 136 28.84 4.17 -0.18
C CYS A 136 29.93 3.54 0.70
N VAL A 137 29.55 2.56 1.53
CA VAL A 137 30.48 1.84 2.40
C VAL A 137 31.44 0.98 1.56
N ALA A 138 30.95 0.33 0.49
CA ALA A 138 31.78 -0.48 -0.41
C ALA A 138 32.92 0.32 -1.08
N ALA A 139 32.69 1.61 -1.37
CA ALA A 139 33.73 2.49 -1.91
C ALA A 139 34.90 2.72 -0.92
N GLN A 140 34.66 2.53 0.39
CA GLN A 140 35.68 2.71 1.44
C GLN A 140 36.50 1.44 1.68
N TRP A 141 36.06 0.28 1.18
CA TRP A 141 36.67 -1.00 1.53
C TRP A 141 38.01 -1.29 0.84
N GLY A 142 38.47 -0.46 -0.10
CA GLY A 142 39.78 -0.58 -0.76
C GLY A 142 39.89 -1.79 -1.70
N HIS A 143 39.68 -2.99 -1.16
CA HIS A 143 39.50 -4.25 -1.87
C HIS A 143 38.44 -5.12 -1.19
N PRO A 144 37.21 -5.04 -1.72
CA PRO A 144 36.71 -6.21 -2.43
C PRO A 144 36.23 -5.87 -3.85
N GLY A 145 36.41 -6.84 -4.76
CA GLY A 145 36.52 -6.65 -6.21
C GLY A 145 35.33 -6.01 -6.93
N ALA A 146 35.59 -5.59 -8.17
CA ALA A 146 34.63 -5.02 -9.12
C ALA A 146 33.27 -5.74 -9.17
N ASP A 147 33.24 -7.03 -8.82
CA ASP A 147 32.04 -7.87 -8.73
C ASP A 147 31.03 -7.39 -7.67
N ILE A 148 31.47 -6.93 -6.49
CA ILE A 148 30.57 -6.39 -5.44
C ILE A 148 29.98 -5.07 -5.88
N GLU A 149 30.81 -4.17 -6.42
CA GLU A 149 30.33 -2.89 -6.94
C GLU A 149 29.34 -3.09 -8.10
N SER A 150 29.65 -4.00 -9.02
CA SER A 150 28.77 -4.40 -10.11
C SER A 150 27.44 -4.97 -9.59
N ARG A 151 27.49 -5.86 -8.57
CA ARG A 151 26.29 -6.45 -7.95
C ARG A 151 25.41 -5.38 -7.31
N ILE A 152 25.99 -4.48 -6.52
CA ILE A 152 25.25 -3.40 -5.86
C ILE A 152 24.63 -2.46 -6.89
N LYS A 153 25.35 -2.12 -7.97
CA LYS A 153 24.80 -1.35 -9.10
C LYS A 153 23.63 -2.06 -9.76
N GLY A 154 23.73 -3.37 -10.00
CA GLY A 154 22.67 -4.20 -10.56
C GLY A 154 21.41 -4.22 -9.68
N VAL A 155 21.56 -4.47 -8.39
CA VAL A 155 20.48 -4.43 -7.39
C VAL A 155 19.82 -3.05 -7.37
N ARG A 156 20.61 -1.98 -7.38
CA ARG A 156 20.10 -0.60 -7.41
C ARG A 156 19.29 -0.32 -8.67
N ALA A 157 19.80 -0.67 -9.84
CA ALA A 157 19.10 -0.46 -11.11
C ALA A 157 17.77 -1.23 -11.18
N LEU A 158 17.73 -2.46 -10.65
CA LEU A 158 16.51 -3.27 -10.59
C LEU A 158 15.48 -2.72 -9.59
N THR A 159 15.91 -2.43 -8.36
CA THR A 159 15.02 -1.89 -7.32
C THR A 159 14.47 -0.52 -7.71
N GLN A 160 15.25 0.30 -8.41
CA GLN A 160 14.81 1.60 -8.91
C GLN A 160 13.83 1.47 -10.09
N ARG A 161 13.98 0.46 -10.95
CA ARG A 161 12.92 0.09 -11.91
C ARG A 161 11.65 -0.36 -11.21
N SER A 162 11.76 -1.18 -10.17
CA SER A 162 10.61 -1.62 -9.37
C SER A 162 9.85 -0.43 -8.77
N VAL A 163 10.54 0.59 -8.24
CA VAL A 163 9.88 1.83 -7.75
C VAL A 163 8.97 2.43 -8.83
N GLY A 164 9.45 2.52 -10.08
CA GLY A 164 8.66 3.05 -11.19
C GLY A 164 7.42 2.21 -11.50
N VAL A 165 7.57 0.87 -11.51
CA VAL A 165 6.43 -0.04 -11.72
C VAL A 165 5.40 0.11 -10.59
N PHE A 166 5.82 0.07 -9.32
CA PHE A 166 4.93 0.27 -8.17
C PHE A 166 4.23 1.63 -8.18
N HIS A 167 4.91 2.69 -8.63
CA HIS A 167 4.30 4.00 -8.77
C HIS A 167 3.16 3.98 -9.79
N SER A 168 3.39 3.39 -10.97
CA SER A 168 2.36 3.23 -12.00
C SER A 168 1.19 2.36 -11.52
N SER A 169 1.46 1.27 -10.79
CA SER A 169 0.40 0.41 -10.21
C SER A 169 -0.45 1.16 -9.20
N ASN A 170 0.19 1.92 -8.32
CA ASN A 170 -0.51 2.75 -7.33
C ASN A 170 -1.40 3.79 -8.02
N GLU A 171 -0.94 4.41 -9.10
CA GLU A 171 -1.79 5.36 -9.84
C GLU A 171 -3.01 4.67 -10.48
N ILE A 172 -2.85 3.46 -11.02
CA ILE A 172 -3.97 2.67 -11.57
C ILE A 172 -4.97 2.31 -10.46
N VAL A 173 -4.49 1.79 -9.32
CA VAL A 173 -5.35 1.44 -8.18
C VAL A 173 -6.09 2.67 -7.65
N ARG A 174 -5.43 3.83 -7.56
CA ARG A 174 -6.05 5.08 -7.15
C ARG A 174 -7.19 5.50 -8.08
N ARG A 175 -7.00 5.35 -9.40
CA ARG A 175 -8.04 5.62 -10.40
C ARG A 175 -9.19 4.64 -10.33
N LEU A 176 -8.90 3.35 -10.14
CA LEU A 176 -9.91 2.32 -9.96
C LEU A 176 -10.75 2.58 -8.70
N LEU A 177 -10.14 2.93 -7.57
CA LEU A 177 -10.86 3.32 -6.35
C LEU A 177 -11.77 4.53 -6.58
N ALA A 178 -11.30 5.54 -7.32
CA ALA A 178 -12.11 6.72 -7.64
C ALA A 178 -13.31 6.37 -8.52
N LEU A 179 -13.10 5.59 -9.59
CA LEU A 179 -14.17 5.13 -10.48
C LEU A 179 -15.17 4.24 -9.76
N MET A 180 -14.71 3.40 -8.84
CA MET A 180 -15.58 2.54 -8.05
C MET A 180 -16.50 3.34 -7.14
N VAL A 181 -15.97 4.39 -6.49
CA VAL A 181 -16.81 5.32 -5.73
C VAL A 181 -17.85 5.99 -6.64
N GLU A 182 -17.46 6.44 -7.84
CA GLU A 182 -18.39 7.06 -8.79
C GLU A 182 -19.47 6.08 -9.28
N LEU A 183 -19.08 4.84 -9.56
CA LEU A 183 -19.98 3.77 -9.96
C LEU A 183 -20.97 3.46 -8.83
N GLU A 184 -20.49 3.27 -7.60
CA GLU A 184 -21.34 3.05 -6.42
C GLU A 184 -22.29 4.21 -6.18
N GLN A 185 -21.83 5.46 -6.34
CA GLN A 185 -22.69 6.65 -6.21
C GLN A 185 -23.80 6.66 -7.24
N SER A 186 -23.53 6.24 -8.48
CA SER A 186 -24.54 6.17 -9.54
C SER A 186 -25.61 5.10 -9.27
N MET A 187 -25.32 4.12 -8.43
CA MET A 187 -26.22 3.02 -8.06
C MET A 187 -26.95 3.24 -6.73
N LEU A 188 -26.78 4.40 -6.10
CA LEU A 188 -27.37 4.68 -4.79
C LEU A 188 -28.91 4.60 -4.84
N PRO A 189 -29.56 3.80 -3.98
CA PRO A 189 -31.00 3.80 -3.85
C PRO A 189 -31.50 5.12 -3.26
N ARG A 190 -32.68 5.59 -3.71
CA ARG A 190 -33.26 6.90 -3.32
C ARG A 190 -33.69 7.00 -1.85
N SER A 191 -33.85 5.88 -1.13
CA SER A 191 -34.12 5.87 0.33
C SER A 191 -33.89 4.50 0.98
N GLY A 192 -33.71 4.47 2.31
CA GLY A 192 -33.75 3.25 3.14
C GLY A 192 -32.42 2.81 3.78
N SER A 193 -32.45 1.68 4.52
CA SER A 193 -31.30 1.10 5.25
C SER A 193 -30.07 0.81 4.36
N ARG A 194 -30.29 0.62 3.05
CA ARG A 194 -29.24 0.47 2.05
C ARG A 194 -28.32 1.69 1.99
N ILE A 195 -28.84 2.92 2.17
CA ILE A 195 -28.03 4.15 2.12
C ILE A 195 -26.97 4.16 3.21
N ARG A 196 -27.29 3.75 4.44
CA ARG A 196 -26.33 3.74 5.56
C ARG A 196 -25.15 2.80 5.34
N HIS A 197 -25.44 1.62 4.81
CA HIS A 197 -24.37 0.68 4.48
C HIS A 197 -23.48 1.19 3.34
N HIS A 198 -24.04 1.95 2.38
CA HIS A 198 -23.24 2.62 1.36
C HIS A 198 -22.39 3.76 1.96
N GLN A 199 -22.91 4.51 2.93
CA GLN A 199 -22.13 5.55 3.63
C GLN A 199 -20.89 4.96 4.32
N LEU A 200 -21.04 3.86 5.07
CA LEU A 200 -19.91 3.19 5.72
C LEU A 200 -18.85 2.67 4.72
N ARG A 201 -19.28 2.22 3.54
CA ARG A 201 -18.35 1.84 2.46
C ARG A 201 -17.60 3.04 1.89
N PHE A 202 -18.29 4.13 1.57
CA PHE A 202 -17.62 5.35 1.12
C PHE A 202 -16.63 5.87 2.16
N LEU A 203 -16.95 5.78 3.46
CA LEU A 203 -16.02 6.14 4.53
C LEU A 203 -14.75 5.27 4.48
N ASN A 204 -14.89 3.96 4.29
CA ASN A 204 -13.76 3.05 4.18
C ASN A 204 -12.93 3.34 2.92
N ASP A 205 -13.57 3.57 1.78
CA ASP A 205 -12.90 3.85 0.51
C ASP A 205 -12.13 5.17 0.58
N TYR A 206 -12.74 6.23 1.14
CA TYR A 206 -12.06 7.50 1.36
C TYR A 206 -10.91 7.37 2.36
N ALA A 207 -11.10 6.64 3.46
CA ALA A 207 -10.05 6.41 4.45
C ALA A 207 -8.83 5.72 3.83
N THR A 208 -9.04 4.70 3.00
CA THR A 208 -7.95 4.02 2.30
C THR A 208 -7.29 4.90 1.25
N GLN A 209 -8.06 5.66 0.46
CA GLN A 209 -7.48 6.61 -0.48
C GLN A 209 -6.64 7.68 0.23
N ILE A 210 -7.08 8.18 1.38
CA ILE A 210 -6.32 9.12 2.22
C ILE A 210 -4.99 8.48 2.66
N ARG A 211 -5.04 7.25 3.17
CA ARG A 211 -3.85 6.51 3.61
C ARG A 211 -2.87 6.27 2.47
N MET A 212 -3.38 5.88 1.30
CA MET A 212 -2.61 5.67 0.09
C MET A 212 -1.90 6.94 -0.37
N ASN A 213 -2.62 8.05 -0.51
CA ASN A 213 -2.03 9.33 -0.88
C ASN A 213 -1.00 9.80 0.15
N THR A 214 -1.22 9.53 1.44
CA THR A 214 -0.24 9.86 2.50
C THR A 214 1.09 9.13 2.28
N LEU A 215 1.06 7.84 1.94
CA LEU A 215 2.31 7.11 1.70
C LEU A 215 2.97 7.44 0.37
N LEU A 216 2.18 7.74 -0.67
CA LEU A 216 2.73 8.23 -1.94
C LEU A 216 3.42 9.60 -1.78
N ALA A 217 2.86 10.49 -0.95
CA ALA A 217 3.53 11.73 -0.55
C ALA A 217 4.89 11.47 0.11
N VAL A 218 4.93 10.53 1.06
CA VAL A 218 6.16 10.18 1.79
C VAL A 218 7.21 9.48 0.91
N ASN A 219 6.77 8.79 -0.14
CA ASN A 219 7.62 8.10 -1.11
C ASN A 219 7.99 8.97 -2.33
N SER A 220 7.61 10.25 -2.33
CA SER A 220 7.95 11.18 -3.39
C SER A 220 9.46 11.47 -3.44
N SER A 221 9.95 11.79 -4.64
CA SER A 221 11.38 12.05 -4.87
C SER A 221 11.86 13.41 -4.36
N HIS A 222 10.96 14.39 -4.27
CA HIS A 222 11.25 15.76 -3.81
C HIS A 222 9.98 16.45 -3.29
N SER A 223 10.14 17.51 -2.49
CA SER A 223 9.04 18.20 -1.81
C SER A 223 7.92 18.66 -2.74
N ARG A 224 8.25 19.17 -3.94
CA ARG A 224 7.24 19.62 -4.92
C ARG A 224 6.29 18.51 -5.37
N ALA A 225 6.76 17.25 -5.43
CA ALA A 225 5.95 16.11 -5.85
C ALA A 225 4.93 15.67 -4.78
N VAL A 226 5.05 16.19 -3.55
CA VAL A 226 4.11 15.93 -2.45
C VAL A 226 2.76 16.65 -2.66
N THR A 227 2.79 17.82 -3.32
CA THR A 227 1.65 18.74 -3.44
C THR A 227 0.37 18.09 -4.00
N PRO A 228 0.41 17.33 -5.11
CA PRO A 228 -0.81 16.73 -5.67
C PRO A 228 -1.49 15.76 -4.70
N TYR A 229 -0.69 15.00 -3.94
CA TYR A 229 -1.21 14.08 -2.94
C TYR A 229 -1.85 14.81 -1.76
N VAL A 230 -1.23 15.89 -1.28
CA VAL A 230 -1.81 16.73 -0.20
C VAL A 230 -3.13 17.37 -0.63
N VAL A 231 -3.20 17.88 -1.86
CA VAL A 231 -4.44 18.43 -2.43
C VAL A 231 -5.55 17.37 -2.46
N GLU A 232 -5.23 16.16 -2.91
CA GLU A 232 -6.21 15.08 -2.97
C GLU A 232 -6.63 14.60 -1.57
N ILE A 233 -5.71 14.51 -0.61
CA ILE A 233 -6.03 14.18 0.80
C ILE A 233 -7.02 15.19 1.36
N ASN A 234 -6.76 16.50 1.20
CA ASN A 234 -7.65 17.54 1.69
C ASN A 234 -9.05 17.48 1.04
N ARG A 235 -9.11 17.08 -0.24
CA ARG A 235 -10.39 16.86 -0.94
C ARG A 235 -11.14 15.66 -0.36
N LEU A 236 -10.44 14.56 -0.10
CA LEU A 236 -11.00 13.33 0.46
C LEU A 236 -11.44 13.52 1.91
N ASP A 237 -10.70 14.26 2.74
CA ASP A 237 -11.08 14.58 4.11
C ASP A 237 -12.45 15.29 4.13
N LYS A 238 -12.64 16.30 3.27
CA LYS A 238 -13.92 17.01 3.15
C LYS A 238 -15.07 16.08 2.75
N LYS A 239 -14.80 15.12 1.86
CA LYS A 239 -15.80 14.11 1.43
C LYS A 239 -16.14 13.14 2.56
N LEU A 240 -15.12 12.65 3.26
CA LEU A 240 -15.25 11.76 4.41
C LEU A 240 -16.08 12.44 5.50
N ASP A 241 -15.76 13.68 5.88
CA ASP A 241 -16.52 14.45 6.86
C ASP A 241 -17.99 14.61 6.45
N ALA A 242 -18.26 14.90 5.18
CA ALA A 242 -19.62 15.07 4.68
C ALA A 242 -20.43 13.75 4.70
N VAL A 243 -19.80 12.61 4.38
CA VAL A 243 -20.45 11.29 4.52
C VAL A 243 -20.63 10.94 6.00
N TRP A 244 -19.64 11.21 6.84
CA TRP A 244 -19.67 10.91 8.26
C TRP A 244 -20.82 11.63 8.96
N ARG A 245 -21.01 12.93 8.75
CA ARG A 245 -22.12 13.69 9.34
C ARG A 245 -23.48 13.04 9.06
N ARG A 246 -23.73 12.71 7.78
CA ARG A 246 -24.99 12.07 7.36
C ARG A 246 -25.20 10.68 7.96
N TYR A 247 -24.11 9.95 8.20
CA TYR A 247 -24.16 8.66 8.89
C TYR A 247 -24.44 8.83 10.39
N ALA A 248 -23.73 9.76 11.04
CA ALA A 248 -23.83 10.07 12.47
C ALA A 248 -25.21 10.61 12.88
N ASP A 249 -25.89 11.35 12.00
CA ASP A 249 -27.25 11.86 12.25
C ASP A 249 -28.30 10.75 12.34
N ASN A 250 -27.97 9.51 11.94
CA ASN A 250 -28.91 8.39 11.84
C ASN A 250 -28.41 7.14 12.59
N LEU A 251 -27.67 7.33 13.67
CA LEU A 251 -27.25 6.24 14.57
C LEU A 251 -28.47 5.67 15.30
N SER A 252 -28.48 4.35 15.48
CA SER A 252 -29.72 3.66 15.85
C SER A 252 -29.57 2.58 16.92
N THR A 253 -28.35 2.31 17.39
CA THR A 253 -28.11 1.40 18.53
C THR A 253 -26.99 1.92 19.41
N LEU A 254 -27.03 1.58 20.69
CA LEU A 254 -25.95 1.88 21.63
C LEU A 254 -24.59 1.29 21.19
N ARG A 255 -24.60 0.12 20.52
CA ARG A 255 -23.38 -0.49 19.97
C ARG A 255 -22.81 0.35 18.83
N GLU A 256 -23.66 0.76 17.89
CA GLU A 256 -23.30 1.60 16.75
C GLU A 256 -22.80 2.98 17.22
N GLU A 257 -23.46 3.60 18.19
CA GLU A 257 -23.01 4.86 18.80
C GLU A 257 -21.64 4.73 19.48
N ARG A 258 -21.41 3.64 20.22
CA ARG A 258 -20.13 3.39 20.88
C ARG A 258 -19.01 3.23 19.84
N LEU A 259 -19.23 2.38 18.83
CA LEU A 259 -18.26 2.17 17.76
C LEU A 259 -18.01 3.46 16.96
N ALA A 260 -19.05 4.26 16.68
CA ALA A 260 -18.90 5.53 15.99
C ALA A 260 -18.07 6.54 16.78
N LYS A 261 -18.27 6.63 18.11
CA LYS A 261 -17.44 7.46 19.00
C LYS A 261 -15.98 6.99 19.01
N THR A 262 -15.75 5.68 19.14
CA THR A 262 -14.40 5.10 19.11
C THR A 262 -13.72 5.36 17.77
N PHE A 263 -14.42 5.18 16.66
CA PHE A 263 -13.90 5.46 15.32
C PHE A 263 -13.42 6.90 15.20
N MET A 264 -14.25 7.88 15.60
CA MET A 264 -13.89 9.29 15.47
C MET A 264 -12.70 9.68 16.33
N LEU A 265 -12.59 9.14 17.55
CA LEU A 265 -11.43 9.36 18.40
C LEU A 265 -10.14 8.87 17.71
N LEU A 266 -10.14 7.61 17.26
CA LEU A 266 -8.99 7.00 16.59
C LEU A 266 -8.67 7.66 15.24
N TRP A 267 -9.71 8.09 14.51
CA TRP A 267 -9.57 8.81 13.26
C TRP A 267 -8.89 10.16 13.50
N GLN A 268 -9.28 10.88 14.55
CA GLN A 268 -8.66 12.16 14.90
C GLN A 268 -7.19 12.01 15.30
N ASP A 269 -6.86 10.96 16.06
CA ASP A 269 -5.46 10.61 16.38
C ASP A 269 -4.65 10.35 15.10
N PHE A 270 -5.24 9.64 14.14
CA PHE A 270 -4.62 9.43 12.83
C PHE A 270 -4.41 10.75 12.06
N LEU A 271 -5.42 11.63 12.02
CA LEU A 271 -5.30 12.92 11.32
C LEU A 271 -4.16 13.77 11.88
N VAL A 272 -4.00 13.80 13.20
CA VAL A 272 -2.90 14.51 13.88
C VAL A 272 -1.55 13.90 13.49
N ALA A 273 -1.39 12.57 13.61
CA ALA A 273 -0.15 11.90 13.25
C ALA A 273 0.20 12.11 11.76
N ARG A 274 -0.80 11.99 10.87
CA ARG A 274 -0.65 12.22 9.43
C ARG A 274 -0.22 13.66 9.12
N ALA A 275 -0.69 14.65 9.86
CA ALA A 275 -0.28 16.04 9.64
C ALA A 275 1.23 16.23 9.83
N PHE A 276 1.83 15.61 10.86
CA PHE A 276 3.29 15.61 11.05
C PHE A 276 4.01 14.94 9.87
N VAL A 277 3.52 13.78 9.43
CA VAL A 277 4.06 13.07 8.27
C VAL A 277 4.09 13.96 7.02
N LEU A 278 2.97 14.59 6.68
CA LEU A 278 2.85 15.45 5.49
C LEU A 278 3.71 16.71 5.61
N ASN A 279 3.83 17.28 6.81
CA ASN A 279 4.69 18.43 7.06
C ASN A 279 6.16 18.09 6.82
N TYR A 280 6.65 16.97 7.35
CA TYR A 280 8.01 16.51 7.08
C TYR A 280 8.24 16.28 5.57
N ALA A 281 7.29 15.63 4.88
CA ALA A 281 7.39 15.40 3.45
C ALA A 281 7.41 16.71 2.64
N ALA A 282 6.56 17.69 3.00
CA ALA A 282 6.51 19.00 2.35
C ALA A 282 7.81 19.80 2.53
N GLN A 283 8.51 19.61 3.65
CA GLN A 283 9.83 20.20 3.90
C GLN A 283 10.97 19.44 3.21
N GLY A 284 10.68 18.31 2.55
CA GLY A 284 11.69 17.45 1.94
C GLY A 284 12.41 16.52 2.94
N ASN A 285 12.01 16.53 4.21
CA ASN A 285 12.52 15.59 5.21
C ASN A 285 11.80 14.24 5.11
N PHE A 286 12.07 13.50 4.03
CA PHE A 286 11.44 12.20 3.75
C PHE A 286 11.84 11.11 4.74
N PHE A 287 13.01 11.22 5.37
CA PHE A 287 13.45 10.28 6.39
C PHE A 287 12.51 10.31 7.61
N SER A 288 12.35 11.50 8.22
CA SER A 288 11.42 11.67 9.35
C SER A 288 9.96 11.44 8.95
N ALA A 289 9.58 11.78 7.71
CA ALA A 289 8.24 11.49 7.19
C ALA A 289 7.96 9.98 7.16
N LYS A 290 8.91 9.17 6.67
CA LYS A 290 8.80 7.70 6.64
C LYS A 290 8.76 7.09 8.02
N GLU A 291 9.66 7.53 8.89
CA GLU A 291 9.72 7.04 10.26
C GLU A 291 8.40 7.30 11.00
N ASN A 292 7.87 8.53 10.92
CA ASN A 292 6.62 8.89 11.56
C ASN A 292 5.42 8.16 10.91
N ALA A 293 5.43 7.98 9.58
CA ALA A 293 4.38 7.23 8.89
C ALA A 293 4.32 5.76 9.34
N ALA A 294 5.48 5.14 9.59
CA ALA A 294 5.58 3.76 10.05
C ALA A 294 5.25 3.59 11.54
N LYS A 295 5.78 4.47 12.40
CA LYS A 295 5.68 4.34 13.87
C LYS A 295 4.41 4.93 14.45
N GLU A 296 3.86 5.98 13.83
CA GLU A 296 2.73 6.75 14.40
C GLU A 296 1.47 6.63 13.54
N ALA A 297 1.50 7.17 12.32
CA ALA A 297 0.29 7.30 11.50
C ALA A 297 -0.26 5.93 11.05
N GLY A 298 0.61 4.99 10.68
CA GLY A 298 0.23 3.65 10.23
C GLY A 298 -0.56 2.84 11.28
N PRO A 299 -0.04 2.66 12.52
CA PRO A 299 -0.76 1.99 13.60
C PRO A 299 -2.10 2.66 13.93
N LYS A 300 -2.14 4.00 14.04
CA LYS A 300 -3.38 4.75 14.33
C LYS A 300 -4.43 4.57 13.24
N PHE A 301 -4.02 4.59 11.97
CA PHE A 301 -4.92 4.28 10.84
C PHE A 301 -5.51 2.87 10.95
N ARG A 302 -4.69 1.84 11.25
CA ARG A 302 -5.17 0.46 11.37
C ARG A 302 -6.22 0.32 12.47
N LEU A 303 -6.00 0.96 13.63
CA LEU A 303 -6.98 0.96 14.72
C LEU A 303 -8.30 1.60 14.29
N ALA A 304 -8.27 2.78 13.66
CA ALA A 304 -9.47 3.44 13.16
C ALA A 304 -10.19 2.59 12.10
N ARG A 305 -9.45 2.02 11.15
CA ARG A 305 -10.00 1.17 10.09
C ARG A 305 -10.65 -0.10 10.66
N ASN A 306 -10.07 -0.74 11.67
CA ASN A 306 -10.66 -1.92 12.29
C ASN A 306 -12.05 -1.62 12.86
N VAL A 307 -12.21 -0.50 13.57
CA VAL A 307 -13.51 -0.07 14.09
C VAL A 307 -14.49 0.24 12.96
N LEU A 308 -14.02 0.84 11.86
CA LEU A 308 -14.87 1.08 10.69
C LEU A 308 -15.34 -0.22 10.02
N THR A 309 -14.47 -1.24 9.93
CA THR A 309 -14.85 -2.57 9.46
C THR A 309 -15.88 -3.22 10.38
N GLU A 310 -15.75 -3.06 11.69
CA GLU A 310 -16.76 -3.53 12.65
C GLU A 310 -18.11 -2.81 12.47
N LEU A 311 -18.11 -1.49 12.20
CA LEU A 311 -19.31 -0.74 11.87
C LEU A 311 -19.99 -1.28 10.60
N ILE A 312 -19.20 -1.57 9.55
CA ILE A 312 -19.71 -2.17 8.31
C ILE A 312 -20.37 -3.54 8.60
N ALA A 313 -19.72 -4.39 9.39
CA ALA A 313 -20.24 -5.70 9.77
C ALA A 313 -21.52 -5.61 10.63
N CYS A 314 -21.60 -4.63 11.53
CA CYS A 314 -22.82 -4.38 12.31
C CYS A 314 -24.00 -3.99 11.41
N GLY A 315 -23.74 -3.22 10.34
CA GLY A 315 -24.74 -2.85 9.34
C GLY A 315 -25.19 -3.98 8.41
N SER A 316 -24.38 -5.03 8.23
CA SER A 316 -24.72 -6.18 7.38
C SER A 316 -25.58 -7.22 8.10
N HIS A 317 -25.36 -7.48 9.39
CA HIS A 317 -26.16 -8.44 10.17
C HIS A 317 -27.66 -8.08 10.24
N ARG A 318 -27.99 -6.78 10.33
CA ARG A 318 -29.39 -6.31 10.26
C ARG A 318 -30.09 -6.66 8.94
N ARG A 319 -29.36 -6.80 7.83
CA ARG A 319 -29.96 -7.20 6.55
C ARG A 319 -30.43 -8.65 6.58
N ASN A 320 -29.63 -9.55 7.14
CA ASN A 320 -30.01 -10.97 7.24
C ASN A 320 -31.20 -11.17 8.19
N GLU A 321 -31.26 -10.46 9.32
CA GLU A 321 -32.40 -10.55 10.25
C GLU A 321 -33.70 -9.96 9.66
N SER A 322 -33.62 -8.85 8.91
CA SER A 322 -34.79 -8.24 8.26
C SER A 322 -35.33 -9.03 7.05
N LEU A 323 -34.50 -9.88 6.44
CA LEU A 323 -34.92 -10.78 5.36
C LEU A 323 -35.59 -12.05 5.92
N VAL A 324 -35.14 -12.54 7.08
CA VAL A 324 -35.74 -13.69 7.78
C VAL A 324 -37.08 -13.34 8.44
N SER A 325 -37.27 -12.09 8.86
CA SER A 325 -38.54 -11.60 9.45
C SER A 325 -39.68 -11.35 8.45
N ASN A 326 -39.41 -11.44 7.13
CA ASN A 326 -40.40 -11.21 6.07
C ASN A 326 -40.84 -12.51 5.36
N HIS A 327 -40.63 -13.66 5.99
CA HIS A 327 -41.15 -14.96 5.59
C HIS A 327 -41.93 -15.59 6.74
#